data_AF-A0A6G3Z9S8-F1
#
_entry.id   AF-A0A6G3Z9S8-F1
#
_cell.length_a   1.000
_cell.length_b   1.000
_cell.length_c   1.000
_cell.angle_alpha   90.00
_cell.angle_beta   90.00
_cell.angle_gamma   90.00
#
_symmetry.space_group_name_H-M   'P 1'
#
loop_
_entity.id
_entity.type
_entity.pdbx_description
1 polymer ?
#
loop_
_entity_poly.entity_id
_entity_poly.type
_entity_poly.pdbx_seq_one_letter_code
_entity_poly.pdbx_strand_id
1 'polypeptide(L)' 'MHIERSTPPLSTFPTTEIAYTRVQTLVEQASSDGRLSRDEDDVILAAIVSSQSPTAEMCGLFRSLQERVWDGELILDT' A
#
# COMPACT_ATOMS: atom_id res chain seq x y z
N MET A 1 -36.84 -15.98 -23.00
CA MET A 1 -36.65 -15.22 -21.74
C MET A 1 -35.29 -15.62 -21.19
N HIS A 2 -34.22 -14.94 -21.61
CA HIS A 2 -32.87 -15.20 -21.11
C HIS A 2 -32.68 -14.35 -19.85
N ILE A 3 -32.53 -15.03 -18.72
CA ILE A 3 -32.23 -14.40 -17.43
C ILE A 3 -30.76 -14.02 -17.48
N GLU A 4 -30.48 -12.75 -17.74
CA GLU A 4 -29.15 -12.19 -17.60
C GLU A 4 -28.71 -12.40 -16.15
N ARG A 5 -27.73 -13.29 -15.95
CA ARG A 5 -27.05 -13.40 -14.66
C ARG A 5 -26.28 -12.09 -14.50
N SER A 6 -26.88 -11.13 -13.79
CA SER A 6 -26.19 -9.94 -13.31
C SER A 6 -25.00 -10.42 -12.47
N THR A 7 -23.82 -10.44 -13.08
CA THR A 7 -22.57 -10.45 -12.33
C THR A 7 -22.61 -9.25 -11.39
N PRO A 8 -22.40 -9.44 -10.07
CA PRO A 8 -22.27 -8.30 -9.17
C PRO A 8 -21.14 -7.40 -9.68
N PRO A 9 -21.24 -6.07 -9.52
CA PRO A 9 -20.20 -5.16 -9.97
C PRO A 9 -18.87 -5.58 -9.36
N LEU A 10 -17.83 -5.67 -10.20
CA LEU A 10 -16.47 -6.02 -9.80
C LEU A 10 -16.12 -5.20 -8.56
N SER A 11 -15.89 -5.94 -7.49
CA SER A 11 -15.62 -5.46 -6.14
C SER A 11 -14.66 -4.29 -6.13
N THR A 12 -14.95 -3.31 -5.27
CA THR A 12 -14.32 -2.01 -5.05
C THR A 12 -12.86 -2.07 -4.55
N PHE A 13 -12.06 -2.99 -5.09
CA PHE A 13 -10.63 -3.10 -4.77
C PHE A 13 -9.85 -2.18 -5.73
N PRO A 14 -8.91 -1.37 -5.21
CA PRO A 14 -8.02 -0.63 -6.07
C PRO A 14 -7.26 -1.62 -6.96
N THR A 15 -7.21 -1.36 -8.27
CA THR A 15 -6.35 -2.11 -9.19
C THR A 15 -4.93 -2.08 -8.66
N THR A 16 -4.18 -3.18 -8.83
CA THR A 16 -2.79 -3.32 -8.33
C THR A 16 -1.90 -2.12 -8.65
N GLU A 17 -2.09 -1.49 -9.81
CA GLU A 17 -1.37 -0.28 -10.23
C GLU A 17 -1.66 0.93 -9.32
N ILE A 18 -2.93 1.17 -8.97
CA ILE A 18 -3.35 2.26 -8.06
C ILE A 18 -2.79 2.02 -6.66
N ALA A 19 -2.82 0.76 -6.21
CA ALA A 19 -2.27 0.38 -4.91
C ALA A 19 -0.74 0.58 -4.88
N TYR A 20 -0.04 0.19 -5.95
CA TYR A 20 1.41 0.40 -6.07
C TYR A 20 1.77 1.88 -6.03
N THR A 21 1.14 2.73 -6.85
CA THR A 21 1.40 4.17 -6.85
C THR A 21 1.18 4.79 -5.47
N ARG A 22 0.11 4.37 -4.77
CA ARG A 22 -0.17 4.87 -3.42
C ARG A 22 0.90 4.47 -2.42
N VAL A 23 1.35 3.21 -2.43
CA VAL A 23 2.45 2.74 -1.56
C VAL A 23 3.73 3.53 -1.88
N GLN A 24 4.07 3.67 -3.16
CA GLN A 24 5.27 4.40 -3.59
C GLN A 24 5.26 5.85 -3.09
N THR A 25 4.17 6.58 -3.31
CA THR A 25 4.07 7.99 -2.88
C THR A 25 4.22 8.14 -1.38
N LEU A 26 3.58 7.28 -0.58
CA LEU A 26 3.66 7.36 0.89
C LEU A 26 5.07 7.02 1.38
N VAL A 27 5.73 6.04 0.78
CA VAL A 27 7.14 5.72 1.09
C VAL A 27 8.05 6.90 0.76
N GLU A 28 7.89 7.54 -0.41
CA GLU A 28 8.67 8.72 -0.80
C GLU A 28 8.42 9.91 0.14
N GLN A 29 7.18 10.12 0.56
CA GLN A 29 6.82 11.17 1.53
C GLN A 29 7.48 10.92 2.90
N ALA A 30 7.31 9.72 3.46
CA ALA A 30 7.95 9.35 4.72
C ALA A 30 9.48 9.51 4.65
N SER A 31 10.07 9.14 3.50
CA SER A 31 11.49 9.31 3.22
C SER A 31 11.95 10.76 3.25
N SER A 32 11.17 11.65 2.65
CA SER A 32 11.45 13.08 2.58
C SER A 32 11.28 13.74 3.94
N ASP A 33 10.26 13.32 4.69
CA ASP A 33 9.93 13.87 6.00
C ASP A 33 10.84 13.33 7.12
N GLY A 34 11.55 12.22 6.87
CA GLY A 34 12.40 11.55 7.87
C GLY A 34 11.60 10.83 8.98
N ARG A 35 10.29 10.71 8.80
CA ARG A 35 9.36 10.10 9.75
C ARG A 35 8.29 9.32 9.00
N LEU A 36 7.79 8.28 9.64
CA LEU A 36 6.64 7.50 9.18
C LEU A 36 5.58 7.58 10.26
N SER A 37 4.44 8.20 9.96
CA SER A 37 3.31 8.18 10.87
C SER A 37 2.60 6.83 10.86
N ARG A 38 1.95 6.51 11.98
CA ARG A 38 1.16 5.28 12.09
C ARG A 38 0.02 5.19 11.09
N ASP A 39 -0.63 6.32 10.79
CA ASP A 39 -1.67 6.40 9.75
C ASP A 39 -1.10 6.06 8.36
N GLU A 40 0.11 6.53 8.04
CA GLU A 40 0.77 6.20 6.77
C GLU A 40 1.13 4.72 6.69
N ASP A 41 1.68 4.14 7.75
CA ASP A 41 1.99 2.71 7.83
C ASP A 41 0.73 1.84 7.63
N ASP A 42 -0.36 2.18 8.34
CA ASP A 42 -1.64 1.47 8.22
C ASP A 42 -2.22 1.59 6.80
N VAL A 43 -2.11 2.76 6.16
CA VAL A 43 -2.57 2.96 4.78
C VAL A 43 -1.73 2.16 3.79
N ILE A 44 -0.41 2.11 3.98
CA ILE A 44 0.51 1.32 3.13
C ILE A 44 0.17 -0.17 3.26
N LEU A 45 0.05 -0.66 4.49
CA LEU A 45 -0.28 -2.06 4.77
C LEU A 45 -1.65 -2.41 4.20
N ALA A 46 -2.65 -1.55 4.39
CA ALA A 46 -3.99 -1.75 3.83
C ALA A 46 -3.97 -1.80 2.30
N ALA A 47 -3.18 -0.94 1.64
CA ALA A 47 -3.06 -0.95 0.18
C ALA A 47 -2.44 -2.26 -0.34
N ILE A 48 -1.46 -2.82 0.39
CA ILE A 48 -0.83 -4.11 0.03
C ILE A 48 -1.79 -5.27 0.25
N VAL A 49 -2.44 -5.33 1.42
CA VAL A 49 -3.33 -6.44 1.81
C VAL A 49 -4.63 -6.44 1.02
N SER A 50 -5.17 -5.25 0.70
CA SER A 50 -6.39 -5.12 -0.11
C SER A 50 -6.14 -5.31 -1.61
N SER A 51 -4.88 -5.28 -2.05
CA SER A 51 -4.53 -5.61 -3.43
C SER A 51 -4.80 -7.09 -3.67
N GLN A 52 -5.66 -7.39 -4.65
CA GLN A 52 -5.98 -8.77 -5.04
C GLN A 52 -4.73 -9.55 -5.50
N SER A 53 -3.67 -8.84 -5.88
CA SER A 53 -2.38 -9.40 -6.28
C SER A 53 -1.27 -8.41 -5.94
N PRO A 54 -0.71 -8.45 -4.71
CA PRO A 54 0.44 -7.63 -4.36
C PRO A 54 1.64 -8.06 -5.20
N THR A 55 2.31 -7.09 -5.84
CA THR A 55 3.51 -7.37 -6.63
C THR A 55 4.73 -7.47 -5.74
N ALA A 56 5.79 -8.14 -6.23
CA ALA A 56 7.07 -8.19 -5.54
C ALA A 56 7.66 -6.78 -5.28
N GLU A 57 7.41 -5.83 -6.18
CA GLU A 57 7.84 -4.45 -6.05
C GLU A 57 7.12 -3.72 -4.90
N MET A 58 5.79 -3.89 -4.77
CA MET A 58 5.04 -3.33 -3.63
C MET A 58 5.57 -3.88 -2.30
N CYS A 59 5.76 -5.20 -2.21
CA CYS A 59 6.29 -5.83 -1.02
C CYS A 59 7.74 -5.39 -0.75
N GLY A 60 8.53 -5.17 -1.80
CA GLY A 60 9.88 -4.65 -1.71
C GLY A 60 9.92 -3.24 -1.12
N LEU A 61 9.06 -2.34 -1.62
CA LEU A 61 8.93 -0.97 -1.09
C LEU A 61 8.59 -0.97 0.41
N PHE A 62 7.61 -1.78 0.81
CA PHE A 62 7.23 -1.89 2.22
C PHE A 62 8.35 -2.46 3.08
N ARG A 63 9.05 -3.49 2.59
CA ARG A 63 10.22 -4.04 3.29
C ARG A 63 11.31 -3.00 3.48
N SER A 64 11.67 -2.26 2.43
CA SER A 64 12.68 -1.20 2.52
C SER A 64 12.27 -0.09 3.49
N LEU A 65 10.97 0.25 3.55
CA LEU A 65 10.46 1.19 4.56
C LEU A 65 10.69 0.67 5.99
N GLN A 66 10.34 -0.60 6.25
CA GLN A 66 10.54 -1.22 7.56
C GLN A 66 12.01 -1.32 7.96
N GLU A 67 12.90 -1.66 7.02
CA GLU A 67 14.35 -1.70 7.25
C GLU A 67 14.87 -0.32 7.66
N ARG A 68 14.40 0.76 7.02
CA ARG A 68 14.83 2.12 7.36
C ARG A 68 14.32 2.61 8.71
N VAL A 69 13.11 2.19 9.11
CA VAL A 69 12.63 2.41 10.50
C VAL A 69 13.52 1.65 11.49
N TRP A 70 13.85 0.40 11.18
CA TRP A 70 14.70 -0.44 12.03
C TRP A 70 16.11 0.12 12.21
N ASP A 71 16.70 0.63 11.13
CA ASP A 71 18.03 1.25 11.14
C ASP A 71 18.03 2.64 11.80
N GLY A 72 16.86 3.18 12.14
CA GLY A 72 16.69 4.50 12.75
C GLY A 72 16.83 5.66 11.76
N GLU A 73 16.85 5.38 10.45
CA GLU A 73 16.81 6.41 9.41
C GLU A 73 15.44 7.08 9.31
N LEU A 74 14.38 6.34 9.64
CA LEU A 74 13.01 6.84 9.75
C LEU A 74 12.53 6.73 11.19
N ILE A 75 12.00 7.84 11.72
CA ILE A 75 11.37 7.85 13.04
C ILE A 75 9.91 7.42 12.90
N LEU A 76 9.50 6.42 13.67
CA LEU A 76 8.09 6.08 13.77
C LEU A 76 7.37 7.13 14.63
N ASP A 77 6.45 7.88 14.02
CA ASP A 77 5.61 8.86 14.71
C ASP A 77 4.32 8.17 15.18
N THR A 78 4.13 8.14 16.51
CA THR A 78 3.09 7.36 17.20
C THR A 78 1.78 8.09 17.38
#